data_AF-A0A1A8LHB5-F1
#
_entry.id   AF-A0A1A8LHB5-F1
#
_cell.length_a   1.000
_cell.length_b   1.000
_cell.length_c   1.000
_cell.angle_alpha   90.00
_cell.angle_beta   90.00
_cell.angle_gamma   90.00
#
_symmetry.space_group_name_H-M   'P 1'
#
loop_
_entity.id
_entity.type
_entity.pdbx_description
1 polymer ?
#
loop_
_entity_poly.entity_id
_entity_poly.type
_entity_poly.pdbx_seq_one_letter_code
_entity_poly.pdbx_strand_id
1 'polypeptide(L)'
;MADKRKLQGEIDRCLKKVAEGVEQFEDIWQKLHNAANANQKEKYEADLKKEIKKLQRLRDQIKTWVASNEIKDKRQLIENRKLIETQMERFKIVERETKTKAYSKEGLGLAQKVDPAQREKEEVGTWLTNTIDMLNMQVDQFESEVESLSVQTRKKKGDKEKQDRIEELKKFIEKHRYHIRMLETILRMLDNDSVQVDAIKKIKDDVEYYIDSSQDPDFEENEFLYDDLDLDDIPQSLVATSPPGHSHLEDEIFQNSSSTPTSTTSSSPIPPSPATCTTENSEDDKKRGRSTDSEVSQSPVKNGNPSSSLSSSSSSSSS
;
A
#
# COMPACT_ATOMS: atom_id res chain seq x y z
N MET A 1 -19.40 -51.69 30.66
CA MET A 1 -17.93 -51.45 30.74
C MET A 1 -17.28 -51.48 29.35
N ALA A 2 -17.58 -52.47 28.50
CA ALA A 2 -17.06 -52.56 27.13
C ALA A 2 -17.45 -51.38 26.22
N ASP A 3 -18.72 -50.95 26.24
CA ASP A 3 -19.21 -49.86 25.38
C ASP A 3 -18.56 -48.51 25.69
N LYS A 4 -18.35 -48.22 26.98
CA LYS A 4 -17.62 -47.02 27.42
C LYS A 4 -16.17 -47.02 26.94
N ARG A 5 -15.51 -48.19 26.94
CA ARG A 5 -14.13 -48.34 26.44
C ARG A 5 -14.06 -48.21 24.92
N LYS A 6 -15.08 -48.71 24.20
CA LYS A 6 -15.21 -48.57 22.75
C LYS A 6 -15.42 -47.10 22.36
N LEU A 7 -16.32 -46.40 23.04
CA LEU A 7 -16.59 -44.97 22.85
C LEU A 7 -15.33 -44.14 23.10
N GLN A 8 -14.57 -44.42 24.17
CA GLN A 8 -13.32 -43.71 24.45
C GLN A 8 -12.29 -43.92 23.32
N GLY A 9 -12.15 -45.14 22.80
CA GLY A 9 -11.26 -45.40 21.66
C GLY A 9 -11.69 -44.70 20.36
N GLU A 10 -12.99 -44.47 20.16
CA GLU A 10 -13.49 -43.66 19.04
C GLU A 10 -13.17 -42.18 19.23
N ILE A 11 -13.31 -41.65 20.45
CA ILE A 11 -12.93 -40.29 20.80
C ILE A 11 -11.43 -40.09 20.56
N ASP A 12 -10.56 -40.95 21.09
CA ASP A 12 -9.11 -40.80 20.96
C ASP A 12 -8.66 -40.84 19.48
N ARG A 13 -9.26 -41.71 18.66
CA ARG A 13 -9.03 -41.74 17.21
C ARG A 13 -9.49 -40.46 16.51
N CYS A 14 -10.62 -39.90 16.93
CA CYS A 14 -11.12 -38.64 16.37
C CYS A 14 -10.19 -37.48 16.73
N LEU A 15 -9.76 -37.38 17.99
CA LEU A 15 -8.83 -36.33 18.45
C LEU A 15 -7.49 -36.41 17.70
N LYS A 16 -6.98 -37.62 17.44
CA LYS A 16 -5.79 -37.81 16.62
C LYS A 16 -5.98 -37.30 15.19
N LYS A 17 -7.12 -37.59 14.56
CA LYS A 17 -7.46 -37.07 13.22
C LYS A 17 -7.60 -35.54 13.21
N VAL A 18 -8.07 -34.94 14.30
CA VAL A 18 -8.11 -33.48 14.42
C VAL A 18 -6.71 -32.90 14.44
N ALA A 19 -5.80 -33.47 15.25
CA ALA A 19 -4.41 -33.02 15.30
C ALA A 19 -3.72 -33.13 13.91
N GLU A 20 -3.84 -34.29 13.26
CA GLU A 20 -3.29 -34.51 11.91
C GLU A 20 -3.90 -33.56 10.87
N GLY A 21 -5.22 -33.32 10.92
CA GLY A 21 -5.88 -32.41 9.99
C GLY A 21 -5.50 -30.94 10.20
N VAL A 22 -5.26 -30.52 11.45
CA VAL A 22 -4.79 -29.16 11.77
C VAL A 22 -3.35 -28.96 11.29
N GLU A 23 -2.48 -29.96 11.46
CA GLU A 23 -1.10 -29.90 10.96
C GLU A 23 -1.06 -29.84 9.43
N GLN A 24 -1.87 -30.66 8.75
CA GLN A 24 -2.01 -30.62 7.29
C GLN A 24 -2.56 -29.28 6.81
N PHE A 25 -3.54 -28.71 7.51
CA PHE A 25 -4.07 -27.39 7.19
C PHE A 25 -2.98 -26.31 7.27
N GLU A 26 -2.18 -26.30 8.33
CA GLU A 26 -1.10 -25.32 8.49
C GLU A 26 0.03 -25.49 7.45
N ASP A 27 0.41 -26.73 7.13
CA ASP A 27 1.41 -27.02 6.09
C ASP A 27 0.95 -26.54 4.69
N ILE A 28 -0.29 -26.82 4.31
CA ILE A 28 -0.84 -26.34 3.02
C ILE A 28 -0.99 -24.82 3.06
N TRP A 29 -1.37 -24.23 4.19
CA TRP A 29 -1.46 -22.78 4.36
C TRP A 29 -0.11 -22.09 4.12
N GLN A 30 0.95 -22.63 4.72
CA GLN A 30 2.29 -22.09 4.55
C GLN A 30 2.76 -22.22 3.09
N LYS A 31 2.41 -23.33 2.43
CA LYS A 31 2.65 -23.53 0.99
C LYS A 31 1.88 -22.55 0.12
N LEU A 32 0.62 -22.23 0.46
CA LEU A 32 -0.18 -21.21 -0.25
C LEU A 32 0.47 -19.82 -0.15
N HIS A 33 0.95 -19.45 1.04
CA HIS A 33 1.57 -18.15 1.27
C HIS A 33 2.93 -18.02 0.55
N ASN A 34 3.71 -19.10 0.51
CA ASN A 34 5.03 -19.13 -0.13
C ASN A 34 4.98 -19.38 -1.64
N ALA A 35 3.85 -19.87 -2.18
CA ALA A 35 3.70 -20.11 -3.60
C ALA A 35 3.74 -18.79 -4.39
N ALA A 36 4.65 -18.67 -5.35
CA ALA A 36 4.70 -17.53 -6.27
C ALA A 36 3.79 -17.72 -7.51
N ASN A 37 3.54 -18.98 -7.90
CA ASN A 37 2.78 -19.32 -9.11
C ASN A 37 1.26 -19.37 -8.84
N ALA A 38 0.47 -18.75 -9.73
CA ALA A 38 -0.99 -18.72 -9.67
C ALA A 38 -1.63 -20.12 -9.66
N ASN A 39 -1.19 -21.03 -10.54
CA ASN A 39 -1.75 -22.39 -10.62
C ASN A 39 -1.49 -23.19 -9.33
N GLN A 40 -0.36 -22.93 -8.67
CA GLN A 40 -0.04 -23.56 -7.39
C GLN A 40 -0.89 -22.96 -6.27
N LYS A 41 -1.12 -21.64 -6.26
CA LYS A 41 -2.02 -21.00 -5.29
C LYS A 41 -3.43 -21.55 -5.38
N GLU A 42 -3.99 -21.66 -6.58
CA GLU A 42 -5.34 -22.22 -6.78
C GLU A 42 -5.43 -23.68 -6.31
N LYS A 43 -4.40 -24.49 -6.61
CA LYS A 43 -4.31 -25.86 -6.13
C LYS A 43 -4.29 -25.94 -4.59
N TYR A 44 -3.44 -25.15 -3.94
CA TYR A 44 -3.35 -25.15 -2.48
C TYR A 44 -4.62 -24.58 -1.81
N GLU A 45 -5.30 -23.62 -2.43
CA GLU A 45 -6.61 -23.14 -1.97
C GLU A 45 -7.67 -24.23 -2.04
N ALA A 46 -7.72 -24.99 -3.14
CA ALA A 46 -8.62 -26.13 -3.28
C ALA A 46 -8.32 -27.23 -2.24
N ASP A 47 -7.05 -27.48 -1.94
CA ASP A 47 -6.65 -28.47 -0.94
C ASP A 47 -6.91 -28.01 0.50
N LEU A 48 -6.69 -26.72 0.84
CA LEU A 48 -7.13 -26.11 2.11
C LEU A 48 -8.64 -26.25 2.30
N LYS A 49 -9.42 -26.00 1.24
CA LYS A 49 -10.89 -26.14 1.27
C LYS A 49 -11.34 -27.58 1.51
N LYS A 50 -10.60 -28.57 1.01
CA LYS A 50 -10.88 -29.99 1.31
C LYS A 50 -10.55 -30.30 2.77
N GLU A 51 -9.40 -29.84 3.27
CA GLU A 51 -8.96 -30.13 4.63
C GLU A 51 -9.85 -29.48 5.68
N ILE A 52 -10.25 -28.22 5.47
CA ILE A 52 -11.17 -27.54 6.39
C ILE A 52 -12.55 -28.22 6.44
N LYS A 53 -13.03 -28.78 5.32
CA LYS A 53 -14.27 -29.57 5.31
C LYS A 53 -14.15 -30.87 6.10
N LYS A 54 -12.97 -31.51 6.15
CA LYS A 54 -12.75 -32.69 7.00
C LYS A 54 -12.77 -32.30 8.48
N LEU A 55 -12.08 -31.22 8.84
CA LEU A 55 -12.09 -30.67 10.20
C LEU A 55 -13.51 -30.29 10.65
N GLN A 56 -14.32 -29.67 9.78
CA GLN A 56 -15.73 -29.38 10.06
C GLN A 56 -16.55 -30.63 10.45
N ARG A 57 -16.39 -31.73 9.72
CA ARG A 57 -17.08 -33.00 10.04
C ARG A 57 -16.67 -33.55 11.39
N LEU A 58 -15.37 -33.51 11.70
CA LEU A 58 -14.84 -33.93 13.01
C LEU A 58 -15.37 -33.02 14.13
N ARG A 59 -15.48 -31.71 13.88
CA ARG A 59 -16.04 -30.73 14.80
C ARG A 59 -17.51 -31.01 15.11
N ASP A 60 -18.31 -31.40 14.12
CA ASP A 60 -19.73 -31.74 14.33
C ASP A 60 -19.91 -33.10 15.03
N GLN A 61 -19.02 -34.06 14.76
CA GLN A 61 -18.93 -35.31 15.53
C GLN A 61 -18.60 -35.03 17.00
N ILE A 62 -17.59 -34.19 17.27
CA ILE A 62 -17.23 -33.74 18.62
C ILE A 62 -18.39 -33.00 19.29
N LYS A 63 -19.12 -32.14 18.56
CA LYS A 63 -20.31 -31.43 19.08
C LYS A 63 -21.36 -32.42 19.59
N THR A 64 -21.60 -33.50 18.87
CA THR A 64 -22.55 -34.57 19.27
C THR A 64 -22.11 -35.25 20.56
N TRP A 65 -20.81 -35.57 20.69
CA TRP A 65 -20.25 -36.13 21.92
C TRP A 65 -20.27 -35.18 23.10
N VAL A 66 -20.01 -33.88 22.89
CA VAL A 66 -20.14 -32.85 23.95
C VAL A 66 -21.58 -32.74 24.44
N ALA A 67 -22.59 -32.94 23.58
CA ALA A 67 -23.99 -32.97 23.98
C ALA A 67 -24.42 -34.28 24.68
N SER A 68 -23.69 -35.38 24.48
CA SER A 68 -23.98 -36.67 25.12
C SER A 68 -23.66 -36.64 26.63
N ASN A 69 -24.46 -37.35 27.42
CA ASN A 69 -24.26 -37.49 28.87
C ASN A 69 -23.37 -38.69 29.25
N GLU A 70 -22.94 -39.49 28.27
CA GLU A 70 -22.11 -40.69 28.50
C GLU A 70 -20.63 -40.36 28.79
N ILE A 71 -20.21 -39.12 28.49
CA ILE A 71 -18.83 -38.65 28.60
C ILE A 71 -18.72 -37.75 29.84
N LYS A 72 -17.90 -38.19 30.80
CA LYS A 72 -17.69 -37.48 32.07
C LYS A 72 -16.73 -36.29 31.94
N ASP A 73 -15.64 -36.44 31.19
CA ASP A 73 -14.69 -35.36 30.94
C ASP A 73 -14.79 -34.89 29.48
N LYS A 74 -15.25 -33.65 29.31
CA LYS A 74 -15.47 -33.01 28.00
C LYS A 74 -14.42 -31.96 27.67
N ARG A 75 -13.44 -31.73 28.56
CA ARG A 75 -12.47 -30.62 28.40
C ARG A 75 -11.72 -30.72 27.07
N GLN A 76 -11.16 -31.89 26.77
CA GLN A 76 -10.36 -32.10 25.57
C GLN A 76 -11.19 -32.06 24.28
N LEU A 77 -12.45 -32.50 24.34
CA LEU A 77 -13.41 -32.37 23.23
C LEU A 77 -13.73 -30.90 22.95
N ILE A 78 -13.98 -30.09 23.99
CA ILE A 78 -14.27 -28.66 23.87
C ILE A 78 -13.05 -27.92 23.31
N GLU A 79 -11.85 -28.25 23.77
CA GLU A 79 -10.60 -27.64 23.30
C GLU A 79 -10.35 -27.93 21.83
N ASN A 80 -10.46 -29.19 21.41
CA ASN A 80 -10.31 -29.57 19.99
C ASN A 80 -11.40 -28.96 19.10
N ARG A 81 -12.63 -28.86 19.60
CA ARG A 81 -13.71 -28.15 18.91
C ARG A 81 -13.37 -26.68 18.67
N LYS A 82 -12.83 -25.98 19.68
CA LYS A 82 -12.39 -24.59 19.54
C LYS A 82 -11.20 -24.47 18.58
N LEU A 83 -10.24 -25.40 18.66
CA LEU A 83 -9.11 -25.42 17.74
C LEU A 83 -9.56 -25.48 16.28
N ILE A 84 -10.53 -26.34 15.97
CA ILE A 84 -11.10 -26.42 14.62
C ILE A 84 -11.83 -25.13 14.24
N GLU A 85 -12.61 -24.53 15.15
CA GLU A 85 -13.30 -23.26 14.91
C GLU A 85 -12.31 -22.13 14.59
N THR A 86 -11.17 -22.07 15.26
CA THR A 86 -10.09 -21.13 14.95
C THR A 86 -9.52 -21.36 13.56
N GLN A 87 -9.28 -22.62 13.16
CA GLN A 87 -8.81 -22.93 11.80
C GLN A 87 -9.86 -22.59 10.73
N MET A 88 -11.15 -22.73 11.05
CA MET A 88 -12.24 -22.31 10.15
C MET A 88 -12.26 -20.80 9.92
N GLU A 89 -12.01 -20.01 10.97
CA GLU A 89 -11.93 -18.56 10.83
C GLU A 89 -10.67 -18.12 10.07
N ARG A 90 -9.52 -18.76 10.33
CA ARG A 90 -8.30 -18.57 9.50
C ARG A 90 -8.57 -18.86 8.04
N PHE A 91 -9.21 -20.00 7.72
CA PHE A 91 -9.60 -20.33 6.35
C PHE A 91 -10.52 -19.26 5.74
N LYS A 92 -11.47 -18.71 6.50
CA LYS A 92 -12.35 -17.62 6.05
C LYS A 92 -11.59 -16.35 5.68
N ILE A 93 -10.57 -16.00 6.47
CA ILE A 93 -9.72 -14.83 6.20
C ILE A 93 -8.94 -15.07 4.91
N VAL A 94 -8.31 -16.24 4.74
CA VAL A 94 -7.64 -16.55 3.47
C VAL A 94 -8.60 -16.63 2.32
N GLU A 95 -9.78 -17.24 2.46
CA GLU A 95 -10.76 -17.32 1.38
C GLU A 95 -11.26 -15.91 1.00
N ARG A 96 -11.43 -15.01 1.97
CA ARG A 96 -11.75 -13.60 1.69
C ARG A 96 -10.58 -12.91 1.00
N GLU A 97 -9.36 -13.06 1.50
CA GLU A 97 -8.19 -12.43 0.91
C GLU A 97 -7.86 -12.97 -0.48
N THR A 98 -7.94 -14.29 -0.70
CA THR A 98 -7.70 -14.91 -2.02
C THR A 98 -8.81 -14.55 -2.97
N LYS A 99 -10.08 -14.48 -2.54
CA LYS A 99 -11.16 -14.00 -3.41
C LYS A 99 -11.08 -12.51 -3.69
N THR A 100 -10.80 -11.66 -2.72
CA THR A 100 -10.66 -10.20 -2.94
C THR A 100 -9.39 -9.90 -3.73
N LYS A 101 -8.28 -10.60 -3.50
CA LYS A 101 -7.08 -10.55 -4.35
C LYS A 101 -7.30 -11.24 -5.69
N ALA A 102 -8.23 -12.21 -5.79
CA ALA A 102 -8.68 -12.75 -7.06
C ALA A 102 -9.45 -11.66 -7.80
N TYR A 103 -10.47 -10.99 -7.27
CA TYR A 103 -11.09 -9.85 -7.96
C TYR A 103 -10.11 -8.68 -8.23
N SER A 104 -9.12 -8.45 -7.37
CA SER A 104 -8.06 -7.45 -7.56
C SER A 104 -6.93 -7.88 -8.51
N LYS A 105 -6.86 -9.16 -8.92
CA LYS A 105 -5.88 -9.72 -9.88
C LYS A 105 -6.53 -10.34 -11.12
N GLU A 106 -7.81 -10.63 -11.04
CA GLU A 106 -8.79 -10.95 -12.07
C GLU A 106 -9.25 -9.66 -12.77
N GLY A 107 -8.95 -8.47 -12.21
CA GLY A 107 -8.84 -7.24 -13.01
C GLY A 107 -7.84 -7.37 -14.17
N LEU A 108 -6.80 -8.20 -14.03
CA LEU A 108 -5.83 -8.46 -15.11
C LEU A 108 -6.18 -9.69 -15.98
N GLY A 109 -7.00 -10.62 -15.46
CA GLY A 109 -7.35 -11.88 -16.13
C GLY A 109 -8.70 -11.86 -16.86
N LEU A 110 -9.64 -11.02 -16.44
CA LEU A 110 -10.90 -10.76 -17.14
C LEU A 110 -10.78 -9.66 -18.21
N ALA A 111 -9.63 -9.02 -18.35
CA ALA A 111 -9.34 -8.02 -19.39
C ALA A 111 -9.56 -8.55 -20.83
N GLN A 112 -9.64 -9.87 -21.03
CA GLN A 112 -9.97 -10.48 -22.32
C GLN A 112 -11.48 -10.54 -22.65
N LYS A 113 -12.36 -10.15 -21.72
CA LYS A 113 -13.81 -9.96 -22.00
C LYS A 113 -14.29 -8.53 -21.80
N VAL A 114 -13.38 -7.59 -21.56
CA VAL A 114 -13.68 -6.16 -21.64
C VAL A 114 -13.74 -5.82 -23.13
N ASP A 115 -14.83 -5.17 -23.55
CA ASP A 115 -14.98 -4.61 -24.90
C ASP A 115 -13.70 -3.83 -25.27
N PRO A 116 -13.08 -4.02 -26.46
CA PRO A 116 -11.86 -3.31 -26.83
C PRO A 116 -11.88 -1.81 -26.55
N ALA A 117 -13.02 -1.14 -26.77
CA ALA A 117 -13.18 0.29 -26.46
C ALA A 117 -13.07 0.59 -24.96
N GLN A 118 -13.67 -0.24 -24.10
CA GLN A 118 -13.64 -0.06 -22.65
C GLN A 118 -12.23 -0.35 -22.09
N ARG A 119 -11.49 -1.30 -22.68
CA ARG A 119 -10.10 -1.58 -22.29
C ARG A 119 -9.20 -0.40 -22.59
N GLU A 120 -9.31 0.16 -23.79
CA GLU A 120 -8.49 1.33 -24.16
C GLU A 120 -8.83 2.56 -23.29
N LYS A 121 -10.10 2.74 -22.91
CA LYS A 121 -10.52 3.77 -21.96
C LYS A 121 -9.88 3.56 -20.58
N GLU A 122 -9.90 2.34 -20.05
CA GLU A 122 -9.29 2.00 -18.76
C GLU A 122 -7.76 2.15 -18.77
N GLU A 123 -7.10 1.75 -19.86
CA GLU A 123 -5.65 1.93 -20.06
C GLU A 123 -5.27 3.41 -20.05
N VAL A 124 -6.03 4.25 -20.77
CA VAL A 124 -5.79 5.70 -20.79
C VAL A 124 -6.15 6.37 -19.47
N GLY A 125 -7.22 5.95 -18.79
CA GLY A 125 -7.57 6.45 -17.46
C GLY A 125 -6.50 6.10 -16.41
N THR A 126 -5.93 4.90 -16.51
CA THR A 126 -4.81 4.46 -15.67
C THR A 126 -3.55 5.29 -15.96
N TRP A 127 -3.25 5.54 -17.24
CA TRP A 127 -2.14 6.41 -17.64
C TRP A 127 -2.32 7.82 -17.07
N LEU A 128 -3.48 8.46 -17.25
CA LEU A 128 -3.77 9.79 -16.70
C LEU A 128 -3.55 9.85 -15.19
N THR A 129 -4.05 8.85 -14.45
CA THR A 129 -3.89 8.78 -12.98
C THR A 129 -2.42 8.68 -12.58
N ASN A 130 -1.66 7.76 -13.19
CA ASN A 130 -0.24 7.60 -12.91
C ASN A 130 0.55 8.88 -13.24
N THR A 131 0.19 9.54 -14.35
CA THR A 131 0.82 10.78 -14.79
C THR A 131 0.57 11.93 -13.81
N ILE A 132 -0.67 12.07 -13.33
CA ILE A 132 -1.04 13.03 -12.27
C ILE A 132 -0.24 12.75 -11.00
N ASP A 133 -0.12 11.48 -10.59
CA ASP A 133 0.65 11.09 -9.40
C ASP A 133 2.14 11.45 -9.55
N MET A 134 2.74 11.21 -10.72
CA MET A 134 4.13 11.60 -10.99
C MET A 134 4.35 13.10 -10.88
N LEU A 135 3.46 13.91 -11.46
CA LEU A 135 3.54 15.37 -11.37
C LEU A 135 3.36 15.85 -9.92
N ASN A 136 2.44 15.27 -9.16
CA ASN A 136 2.26 15.59 -7.74
C ASN A 136 3.53 15.27 -6.91
N MET A 137 4.16 14.11 -7.16
CA MET A 137 5.42 13.77 -6.49
C MET A 137 6.55 14.77 -6.84
N GLN A 138 6.64 15.23 -8.09
CA GLN A 138 7.60 16.26 -8.48
C GLN A 138 7.29 17.62 -7.81
N VAL A 139 6.00 17.99 -7.70
CA VAL A 139 5.58 19.19 -6.95
C VAL A 139 6.02 19.10 -5.50
N ASP A 140 5.72 18.01 -4.80
CA ASP A 140 6.12 17.81 -3.40
C ASP A 140 7.64 17.90 -3.22
N GLN A 141 8.39 17.33 -4.17
CA GLN A 141 9.84 17.38 -4.18
C GLN A 141 10.37 18.82 -4.34
N PHE A 142 9.80 19.59 -5.27
CA PHE A 142 10.16 21.00 -5.48
C PHE A 142 9.74 21.87 -4.29
N GLU A 143 8.57 21.64 -3.69
CA GLU A 143 8.11 22.36 -2.51
C GLU A 143 9.05 22.15 -1.32
N SER A 144 9.48 20.90 -1.10
CA SER A 144 10.48 20.56 -0.08
C SER A 144 11.83 21.22 -0.37
N GLU A 145 12.27 21.31 -1.63
CA GLU A 145 13.52 21.98 -2.00
C GLU A 145 13.43 23.50 -1.78
N VAL A 146 12.30 24.12 -2.15
CA VAL A 146 12.01 25.53 -1.90
C VAL A 146 12.06 25.85 -0.40
N GLU A 147 11.42 25.04 0.45
CA GLU A 147 11.43 25.23 1.90
C GLU A 147 12.85 25.13 2.47
N SER A 148 13.60 24.10 2.06
CA SER A 148 14.98 23.88 2.47
C SER A 148 15.90 25.05 2.10
N LEU A 149 15.83 25.51 0.84
CA LEU A 149 16.62 26.64 0.35
C LEU A 149 16.23 27.95 1.04
N SER A 150 14.94 28.15 1.32
CA SER A 150 14.42 29.34 2.03
C SER A 150 14.97 29.45 3.45
N VAL A 151 15.02 28.33 4.20
CA VAL A 151 15.61 28.29 5.54
C VAL A 151 17.11 28.62 5.49
N GLN A 152 17.83 28.14 4.48
CA GLN A 152 19.24 28.44 4.29
C GLN A 152 19.50 29.91 3.95
N THR A 153 18.66 30.53 3.10
CA THR A 153 18.85 31.95 2.72
C THR A 153 18.56 32.91 3.87
N ARG A 154 17.66 32.55 4.80
CA ARG A 154 17.40 33.35 6.02
C ARG A 154 18.62 33.42 6.95
N LYS A 155 19.47 32.39 6.97
CA LYS A 155 20.70 32.35 7.80
C LYS A 155 21.86 33.13 7.19
N LYS A 156 21.87 33.33 5.86
CA LYS A 156 22.95 34.00 5.13
C LYS A 156 22.37 35.03 4.17
N LYS A 157 22.27 36.28 4.63
CA LYS A 157 21.75 37.42 3.85
C LYS A 157 22.69 37.69 2.66
N GLY A 158 22.29 37.28 1.45
CA GLY A 158 23.00 37.62 0.20
C GLY A 158 23.20 36.53 -0.85
N ASP A 159 22.69 35.29 -0.67
CA ASP A 159 22.79 34.25 -1.72
C ASP A 159 21.74 34.49 -2.84
N LYS A 160 22.08 35.38 -3.79
CA LYS A 160 21.25 35.68 -4.96
C LYS A 160 20.96 34.41 -5.79
N GLU A 161 21.97 33.56 -5.99
CA GLU A 161 21.85 32.29 -6.72
C GLU A 161 20.80 31.34 -6.10
N LYS A 162 20.71 31.30 -4.77
CA LYS A 162 19.68 30.50 -4.09
C LYS A 162 18.29 31.12 -4.20
N GLN A 163 18.18 32.44 -4.23
CA GLN A 163 16.90 33.12 -4.47
C GLN A 163 16.42 32.85 -5.91
N ASP A 164 17.31 32.95 -6.89
CA ASP A 164 17.01 32.68 -8.29
C ASP A 164 16.52 31.21 -8.46
N ARG A 165 17.17 30.24 -7.79
CA ARG A 165 16.72 28.84 -7.77
C ARG A 165 15.35 28.65 -7.10
N ILE A 166 15.07 29.35 -6.00
CA ILE A 166 13.75 29.30 -5.35
C ILE A 166 12.66 29.83 -6.30
N GLU A 167 12.92 30.92 -7.01
CA GLU A 167 11.97 31.49 -7.98
C GLU A 167 11.74 30.55 -9.16
N GLU A 168 12.79 29.90 -9.65
CA GLU A 168 12.70 28.88 -10.71
C GLU A 168 11.85 27.67 -10.27
N LEU A 169 12.13 27.09 -9.11
CA LEU A 169 11.36 25.97 -8.57
C LEU A 169 9.88 26.33 -8.37
N LYS A 170 9.57 27.56 -7.94
CA LYS A 170 8.18 28.04 -7.83
C LYS A 170 7.48 28.12 -9.18
N LYS A 171 8.18 28.48 -10.25
CA LYS A 171 7.62 28.44 -11.61
C LYS A 171 7.32 27.02 -12.04
N PHE A 172 8.21 26.06 -11.76
CA PHE A 172 7.94 24.65 -12.04
C PHE A 172 6.74 24.13 -11.26
N ILE A 173 6.63 24.43 -9.96
CA ILE A 173 5.46 24.05 -9.15
C ILE A 173 4.15 24.58 -9.76
N GLU A 174 4.11 25.85 -10.17
CA GLU A 174 2.91 26.43 -10.78
C GLU A 174 2.55 25.76 -12.10
N LYS A 175 3.55 25.48 -12.95
CA LYS A 175 3.35 24.75 -14.20
C LYS A 175 2.86 23.32 -13.97
N HIS A 176 3.51 22.54 -13.10
CA HIS A 176 3.08 21.18 -12.77
C HIS A 176 1.65 21.16 -12.24
N ARG A 177 1.26 22.13 -11.40
CA ARG A 177 -0.13 22.28 -10.94
C ARG A 177 -1.11 22.61 -12.07
N TYR A 178 -0.69 23.36 -13.08
CA TYR A 178 -1.47 23.57 -14.28
C TYR A 178 -1.68 22.26 -15.06
N HIS A 179 -0.62 21.50 -15.33
CA HIS A 179 -0.73 20.21 -16.02
C HIS A 179 -1.57 19.21 -15.23
N ILE A 180 -1.40 19.12 -13.90
CA ILE A 180 -2.24 18.28 -13.02
C ILE A 180 -3.71 18.64 -13.20
N ARG A 181 -4.07 19.93 -13.10
CA ARG A 181 -5.46 20.38 -13.25
C ARG A 181 -6.05 20.04 -14.61
N MET A 182 -5.26 20.20 -15.68
CA MET A 182 -5.70 19.85 -17.04
C MET A 182 -5.92 18.34 -17.17
N LEU A 183 -4.98 17.53 -16.69
CA LEU A 183 -5.08 16.07 -16.74
C LEU A 183 -6.22 15.53 -15.86
N GLU A 184 -6.48 16.11 -14.69
CA GLU A 184 -7.65 15.79 -13.85
C GLU A 184 -8.97 16.13 -14.56
N THR A 185 -8.99 17.24 -15.29
CA THR A 185 -10.14 17.66 -16.09
C THR A 185 -10.39 16.65 -17.21
N ILE A 186 -9.34 16.27 -17.94
CA ILE A 186 -9.40 15.25 -19.00
C ILE A 186 -9.84 13.90 -18.43
N LEU A 187 -9.32 13.49 -17.27
CA LEU A 187 -9.72 12.24 -16.60
C LEU A 187 -11.22 12.23 -16.28
N ARG A 188 -11.75 13.34 -15.74
CA ARG A 188 -13.19 13.47 -15.49
C ARG A 188 -14.00 13.47 -16.79
N MET A 189 -13.51 14.12 -17.85
CA MET A 189 -14.18 14.11 -19.15
C MET A 189 -14.17 12.72 -19.80
N LEU A 190 -13.07 11.96 -19.63
CA LEU A 190 -12.98 10.57 -20.05
C LEU A 190 -13.99 9.70 -19.30
N ASP A 191 -14.07 9.84 -17.97
CA ASP A 191 -15.05 9.12 -17.15
C ASP A 191 -16.50 9.39 -17.58
N ASN A 192 -16.80 10.66 -17.92
CA ASN A 192 -18.10 11.11 -18.42
C ASN A 192 -18.33 10.83 -19.93
N ASP A 193 -17.45 10.07 -20.59
CA ASP A 193 -17.51 9.78 -22.04
C ASP A 193 -17.57 11.04 -22.94
N SER A 194 -17.07 12.17 -22.43
CA SER A 194 -17.08 13.48 -23.10
C SER A 194 -15.84 13.72 -23.96
N VAL A 195 -14.73 13.02 -23.68
CA VAL A 195 -13.51 13.02 -24.49
C VAL A 195 -13.18 11.60 -24.96
N GLN A 196 -12.80 11.48 -26.23
CA GLN A 196 -12.43 10.20 -26.83
C GLN A 196 -10.99 9.80 -26.50
N VAL A 197 -10.77 8.50 -26.32
CA VAL A 197 -9.45 7.92 -26.01
C VAL A 197 -8.39 8.33 -27.03
N ASP A 198 -8.74 8.40 -28.32
CA ASP A 198 -7.81 8.78 -29.39
C ASP A 198 -7.34 10.22 -29.30
N ALA A 199 -8.15 11.14 -28.77
CA ALA A 199 -7.74 12.53 -28.56
C ALA A 199 -6.70 12.61 -27.44
N ILE A 200 -6.90 11.84 -26.36
CA ILE A 200 -5.96 11.77 -25.23
C ILE A 200 -4.65 11.12 -25.65
N LYS A 201 -4.70 10.07 -26.48
CA LYS A 201 -3.48 9.42 -27.01
C LYS A 201 -2.60 10.36 -27.84
N LYS A 202 -3.15 11.42 -28.45
CA LYS A 202 -2.35 12.40 -29.21
C LYS A 202 -1.49 13.28 -28.31
N ILE A 203 -2.02 13.69 -27.17
CA ILE A 203 -1.29 14.54 -26.21
C ILE A 203 -0.36 13.73 -25.30
N LYS A 204 -0.49 12.40 -25.30
CA LYS A 204 0.22 11.51 -24.38
C LYS A 204 1.73 11.65 -24.48
N ASP A 205 2.28 11.55 -25.68
CA ASP A 205 3.73 11.59 -25.90
C ASP A 205 4.30 12.97 -25.52
N ASP A 206 3.56 14.04 -25.78
CA ASP A 206 3.95 15.40 -25.41
C ASP A 206 3.91 15.65 -23.89
N VAL A 207 2.91 15.08 -23.19
CA VAL A 207 2.82 15.12 -21.72
C VAL A 207 3.95 14.29 -21.09
N GLU A 208 4.26 13.11 -21.63
CA GLU A 208 5.39 12.30 -21.16
C GLU A 208 6.72 13.04 -21.38
N TYR A 209 6.89 13.68 -22.53
CA TYR A 209 8.06 14.52 -22.82
C TYR A 209 8.19 15.69 -21.84
N TYR A 210 7.08 16.36 -21.49
CA TYR A 210 7.08 17.42 -20.48
C TYR A 210 7.56 16.90 -19.10
N ILE A 211 7.08 15.75 -18.65
CA ILE A 211 7.42 15.22 -17.32
C ILE A 211 8.90 14.89 -17.21
N ASP A 212 9.47 14.33 -18.27
CA ASP A 212 10.87 13.89 -18.31
C ASP A 212 11.84 15.06 -18.56
N SER A 213 11.47 16.02 -19.42
CA SER A 213 12.35 17.10 -19.86
C SER A 213 12.02 18.49 -19.31
N SER A 214 10.99 18.66 -18.47
CA SER A 214 10.61 20.00 -17.93
C SER A 214 11.74 20.73 -17.18
N GLN A 215 12.73 20.02 -16.66
CA GLN A 215 13.90 20.61 -15.98
C GLN A 215 15.09 20.87 -16.91
N ASP A 216 15.03 20.47 -18.18
CA ASP A 216 16.12 20.66 -19.13
C ASP A 216 16.18 22.12 -19.62
N PRO A 217 17.38 22.75 -19.66
CA PRO A 217 17.53 24.14 -20.09
C PRO A 217 17.09 24.41 -21.54
N ASP A 218 17.14 23.38 -22.39
CA ASP A 218 16.77 23.43 -23.81
C ASP A 218 15.31 23.00 -24.05
N PHE A 219 14.52 22.80 -22.99
CA PHE A 219 13.13 22.39 -23.10
C PHE A 219 12.25 23.50 -23.68
N GLU A 220 11.63 23.22 -24.81
CA GLU A 220 10.59 24.08 -25.40
C GLU A 220 9.21 23.53 -25.04
N GLU A 221 8.49 24.29 -24.22
CA GLU A 221 7.14 23.95 -23.79
C GLU A 221 6.13 24.18 -24.91
N ASN A 222 5.30 23.19 -25.18
CA ASN A 222 4.18 23.34 -26.10
C ASN A 222 3.00 24.01 -25.37
N GLU A 223 2.83 25.32 -25.56
CA GLU A 223 1.75 26.11 -24.93
C GLU A 223 0.34 25.69 -25.40
N PHE A 224 0.25 25.05 -26.58
CA PHE A 224 -1.01 24.60 -27.20
C PHE A 224 -1.34 23.12 -26.91
N LEU A 225 -0.67 22.50 -25.93
CA LEU A 225 -0.78 21.07 -25.64
C LEU A 225 -2.21 20.60 -25.39
N TYR A 226 -3.05 21.42 -24.75
CA TYR A 226 -4.41 21.04 -24.36
C TYR A 226 -5.50 21.74 -25.16
N ASP A 227 -5.16 22.67 -26.06
CA ASP A 227 -6.12 23.49 -26.82
C ASP A 227 -7.04 22.66 -27.70
N ASP A 228 -6.52 21.58 -28.28
CA ASP A 228 -7.27 20.67 -29.15
C ASP A 228 -8.31 19.81 -28.40
N LEU A 229 -8.32 19.85 -27.06
CA LEU A 229 -9.25 19.08 -26.22
C LEU A 229 -10.48 19.86 -25.75
N ASP A 230 -10.61 21.14 -26.13
CA ASP A 230 -11.77 22.01 -25.85
C ASP A 230 -12.21 21.96 -24.37
N LEU A 231 -11.24 22.18 -23.47
CA LEU A 231 -11.42 22.08 -22.01
C LEU A 231 -12.22 23.24 -21.40
N ASP A 232 -12.62 24.23 -22.21
CA ASP A 232 -13.20 25.51 -21.78
C ASP A 232 -14.70 25.43 -21.38
N ASP A 233 -15.41 24.35 -21.72
CA ASP A 233 -16.87 24.24 -21.47
C ASP A 233 -17.23 23.70 -20.06
N ILE A 234 -16.28 23.69 -19.11
CA ILE A 234 -16.53 23.28 -17.72
C ILE A 234 -16.59 24.50 -16.81
N PRO A 235 -17.78 24.91 -16.32
CA PRO A 235 -17.91 26.04 -15.42
C PRO A 235 -17.10 25.82 -14.14
N GLN A 236 -16.24 26.79 -13.80
CA GLN A 236 -15.55 26.95 -12.50
C GLN A 236 -16.49 26.83 -11.27
N SER A 237 -17.80 26.79 -11.47
CA SER A 237 -18.84 26.82 -10.42
C SER A 237 -19.08 25.48 -9.69
N LEU A 238 -18.55 24.33 -10.15
CA LEU A 238 -18.78 23.05 -9.47
C LEU A 238 -17.69 22.67 -8.45
N VAL A 239 -16.75 23.59 -8.17
CA VAL A 239 -15.60 23.36 -7.25
C VAL A 239 -15.96 23.62 -5.77
N ALA A 240 -17.20 24.03 -5.45
CA ALA A 240 -17.58 24.38 -4.08
C ALA A 240 -18.69 23.48 -3.50
N THR A 241 -18.32 22.36 -2.86
CA THR A 241 -19.13 21.78 -1.79
C THR A 241 -18.76 22.44 -0.46
N SER A 242 -19.06 23.73 -0.33
CA SER A 242 -19.24 24.41 0.96
C SER A 242 -20.13 25.65 0.74
N PRO A 243 -21.02 26.00 1.69
CA PRO A 243 -22.06 27.01 1.44
C PRO A 243 -21.47 28.41 1.25
N PRO A 244 -22.02 29.24 0.34
CA PRO A 244 -21.56 30.60 0.12
C PRO A 244 -22.07 31.55 1.22
N GLY A 245 -21.15 32.07 2.04
CA GLY A 245 -21.37 33.24 2.88
C GLY A 245 -21.00 34.51 2.10
N HIS A 246 -21.96 35.07 1.38
CA HIS A 246 -21.79 36.32 0.62
C HIS A 246 -22.08 37.53 1.52
N SER A 247 -21.11 38.41 1.74
CA SER A 247 -21.35 39.86 1.84
C SER A 247 -20.05 40.63 1.65
N HIS A 248 -19.99 41.25 0.48
CA HIS A 248 -18.98 42.14 -0.06
C HIS A 248 -19.25 43.58 0.45
N LEU A 249 -18.18 44.22 0.92
CA LEU A 249 -17.84 45.66 0.99
C LEU A 249 -18.87 46.70 1.43
N GLU A 250 -18.46 47.55 2.39
CA GLU A 250 -18.52 49.01 2.22
C GLU A 250 -17.43 49.71 3.05
N ASP A 251 -16.99 50.84 2.51
CA ASP A 251 -15.78 51.61 2.76
C ASP A 251 -15.79 52.53 3.99
N GLU A 252 -14.58 52.93 4.38
CA GLU A 252 -14.11 54.15 5.07
C GLU A 252 -15.00 54.91 6.08
N ILE A 253 -14.40 55.29 7.23
CA ILE A 253 -14.16 56.69 7.66
C ILE A 253 -13.74 56.73 9.15
N PHE A 254 -12.53 57.26 9.38
CA PHE A 254 -12.04 58.07 10.51
C PHE A 254 -12.36 57.67 11.98
N GLN A 255 -11.34 57.52 12.83
CA GLN A 255 -10.64 58.62 13.53
C GLN A 255 -9.93 58.09 14.79
N ASN A 256 -8.63 58.40 14.92
CA ASN A 256 -7.97 58.84 16.14
C ASN A 256 -8.30 58.12 17.47
N SER A 257 -7.31 57.44 18.08
CA SER A 257 -6.69 57.90 19.34
C SER A 257 -5.75 56.83 19.93
N SER A 258 -4.46 57.19 19.98
CA SER A 258 -3.53 56.72 20.99
C SER A 258 -4.03 57.15 22.38
N SER A 259 -3.89 56.30 23.41
CA SER A 259 -3.47 56.64 24.79
C SER A 259 -3.87 55.52 25.77
N THR A 260 -2.89 55.07 26.54
CA THR A 260 -3.05 54.40 27.85
C THR A 260 -3.80 55.32 28.84
N PRO A 261 -4.43 54.78 29.91
CA PRO A 261 -3.74 54.84 31.20
C PRO A 261 -3.99 53.64 32.15
N THR A 262 -3.20 53.70 33.21
CA THR A 262 -2.90 52.85 34.38
C THR A 262 -4.03 52.49 35.36
N SER A 263 -3.97 51.22 35.83
CA SER A 263 -3.86 50.74 37.23
C SER A 263 -5.06 50.37 38.14
N THR A 264 -4.81 49.24 38.85
CA THR A 264 -5.30 48.71 40.16
C THR A 264 -6.62 47.90 40.14
N THR A 265 -6.76 46.69 40.71
CA THR A 265 -6.28 46.12 42.00
C THR A 265 -6.30 44.57 42.04
N SER A 266 -5.41 43.97 42.87
CA SER A 266 -5.52 42.72 43.68
C SER A 266 -5.80 41.34 43.01
N SER A 267 -5.19 40.20 43.32
CA SER A 267 -4.17 39.76 44.30
C SER A 267 -3.65 38.35 43.91
N SER A 268 -2.34 38.13 44.06
CA SER A 268 -1.54 36.87 43.95
C SER A 268 -1.77 35.92 45.18
N PRO A 269 -1.14 34.71 45.35
CA PRO A 269 0.16 34.27 44.80
C PRO A 269 0.44 32.76 44.51
N ILE A 270 1.58 32.55 43.85
CA ILE A 270 2.37 31.30 43.61
C ILE A 270 3.17 30.96 44.90
N PRO A 271 3.79 29.75 45.05
CA PRO A 271 5.28 29.68 44.99
C PRO A 271 5.80 28.30 44.46
N PRO A 272 7.10 27.93 44.54
CA PRO A 272 8.08 28.16 43.47
C PRO A 272 8.98 26.92 43.13
N SER A 273 9.84 27.04 42.12
CA SER A 273 11.07 26.23 41.99
C SER A 273 12.27 26.97 42.61
N PRO A 274 13.35 26.26 42.98
CA PRO A 274 14.68 26.85 42.94
C PRO A 274 15.67 26.03 42.10
N ALA A 275 16.56 26.76 41.43
CA ALA A 275 17.76 26.28 40.74
C ALA A 275 19.00 26.49 41.62
N THR A 276 20.06 25.71 41.37
CA THR A 276 21.51 26.01 41.46
C THR A 276 22.28 24.69 41.39
N CYS A 277 23.52 24.53 40.95
CA CYS A 277 24.51 25.18 40.08
C CYS A 277 25.76 24.26 40.18
N THR A 278 26.77 24.47 39.31
CA THR A 278 28.20 24.03 39.43
C THR A 278 28.50 22.51 39.31
N THR A 279 29.54 22.00 38.63
CA THR A 279 30.75 22.50 37.93
C THR A 279 31.49 21.28 37.33
N GLU A 280 32.20 21.50 36.21
CA GLU A 280 33.52 20.88 35.82
C GLU A 280 33.55 19.37 35.50
N ASN A 281 34.30 18.82 34.52
CA ASN A 281 35.35 19.30 33.62
C ASN A 281 35.51 18.31 32.43
N SER A 282 35.96 18.83 31.28
CA SER A 282 36.97 18.33 30.30
C SER A 282 37.47 16.87 30.31
N GLU A 283 38.03 16.28 29.24
CA GLU A 283 38.36 16.61 27.84
C GLU A 283 38.97 15.33 27.20
N ASP A 284 38.87 15.21 25.86
CA ASP A 284 39.86 14.65 24.90
C ASP A 284 40.48 13.24 25.06
N ASP A 285 41.06 12.57 24.05
CA ASP A 285 41.48 12.90 22.68
C ASP A 285 41.50 11.59 21.87
N LYS A 286 41.18 11.70 20.59
CA LYS A 286 41.81 11.10 19.40
C LYS A 286 42.45 9.68 19.38
N LYS A 287 42.19 9.09 18.19
CA LYS A 287 43.15 8.67 17.12
C LYS A 287 43.38 7.16 16.87
N ARG A 288 43.25 6.86 15.57
CA ARG A 288 44.09 5.99 14.71
C ARG A 288 44.02 4.47 14.90
N GLY A 289 43.73 3.80 13.78
CA GLY A 289 44.70 2.87 13.19
C GLY A 289 44.20 1.49 12.75
N ARG A 290 44.11 1.33 11.42
CA ARG A 290 44.80 0.31 10.59
C ARG A 290 44.47 -1.19 10.74
N SER A 291 44.29 -1.77 9.55
CA SER A 291 44.07 -3.16 9.12
C SER A 291 44.93 -4.28 9.70
N THR A 292 44.37 -5.50 9.70
CA THR A 292 44.98 -6.83 9.44
C THR A 292 43.81 -7.77 9.03
N ASP A 293 43.67 -8.24 7.80
CA ASP A 293 44.35 -9.38 7.15
C ASP A 293 44.48 -10.64 8.02
N SER A 294 43.83 -11.73 7.58
CA SER A 294 44.26 -13.12 7.78
C SER A 294 43.44 -14.05 6.86
N GLU A 295 44.12 -14.54 5.83
CA GLU A 295 43.73 -15.65 4.96
C GLU A 295 43.93 -17.04 5.62
N VAL A 296 43.46 -18.06 4.89
CA VAL A 296 43.97 -19.45 4.77
C VAL A 296 43.25 -20.54 5.59
N SER A 297 42.44 -21.35 4.91
CA SER A 297 42.85 -22.72 4.53
C SER A 297 41.90 -23.46 3.57
N GLN A 298 42.54 -24.17 2.66
CA GLN A 298 42.12 -24.85 1.42
C GLN A 298 41.31 -26.16 1.59
N SER A 299 40.33 -26.37 0.68
CA SER A 299 40.05 -27.49 -0.29
C SER A 299 40.35 -28.98 0.05
N PRO A 300 39.99 -30.03 -0.77
CA PRO A 300 39.20 -30.11 -2.03
C PRO A 300 38.28 -31.38 -2.25
N VAL A 301 37.55 -31.38 -3.39
CA VAL A 301 37.02 -32.49 -4.27
C VAL A 301 36.07 -33.60 -3.77
N LYS A 302 34.95 -33.84 -4.49
CA LYS A 302 34.84 -34.90 -5.54
C LYS A 302 33.48 -34.92 -6.28
N ASN A 303 33.55 -34.95 -7.62
CA ASN A 303 32.48 -35.38 -8.53
C ASN A 303 32.14 -36.87 -8.36
N GLY A 304 30.90 -37.26 -8.65
CA GLY A 304 30.50 -38.65 -8.84
C GLY A 304 29.03 -38.83 -9.19
N ASN A 305 28.75 -38.98 -10.49
CA ASN A 305 27.48 -39.42 -11.09
C ASN A 305 27.00 -40.78 -10.50
N PRO A 306 25.72 -41.16 -10.63
CA PRO A 306 25.36 -41.89 -11.85
C PRO A 306 23.98 -41.56 -12.43
N SER A 307 23.94 -41.58 -13.75
CA SER A 307 22.78 -41.75 -14.61
C SER A 307 22.25 -43.19 -14.57
N SER A 308 20.92 -43.34 -14.47
CA SER A 308 20.21 -44.44 -15.13
C SER A 308 18.91 -43.93 -15.75
N SER A 309 18.85 -44.15 -17.05
CA SER A 309 17.82 -43.86 -18.03
C SER A 309 16.71 -44.92 -18.04
N LEU A 310 15.69 -44.64 -18.88
CA LEU A 310 14.57 -45.47 -19.36
C LEU A 310 13.28 -45.24 -18.54
N SER A 311 12.15 -44.82 -19.10
CA SER A 311 11.62 -45.03 -20.45
C SER A 311 10.48 -44.03 -20.74
N SER A 312 10.37 -43.62 -22.00
CA SER A 312 9.23 -42.91 -22.55
C SER A 312 8.65 -43.71 -23.71
N SER A 313 7.35 -43.46 -23.97
CA SER A 313 6.58 -43.79 -25.18
C SER A 313 6.10 -45.25 -25.31
N SER A 314 4.94 -45.57 -25.87
CA SER A 314 3.66 -44.91 -26.12
C SER A 314 2.76 -45.98 -26.79
N SER A 315 1.48 -45.67 -26.87
CA SER A 315 0.52 -46.09 -27.91
C SER A 315 -0.01 -47.53 -27.96
N SER A 316 -1.34 -47.57 -27.76
CA SER A 316 -2.38 -48.02 -28.72
C SER A 316 -2.91 -49.45 -28.70
N SER A 317 -4.24 -49.46 -28.85
CA SER A 317 -5.11 -50.39 -29.58
C SER A 317 -5.66 -51.65 -28.91
N SER A 318 -6.99 -51.58 -28.72
CA SER A 318 -7.98 -52.52 -29.27
C SER A 318 -8.03 -53.95 -28.73
N SER A 319 -9.10 -54.27 -28.01
CA SER A 319 -10.20 -55.15 -28.45
C SER A 319 -11.32 -55.15 -27.40
#